data_AF-A0AAN7LXJ1-F1
#
_entry.id   AF-A0AAN7LXJ1-F1
#
_cell.length_a   1.000
_cell.length_b   1.000
_cell.length_c   1.000
_cell.angle_alpha   90.00
_cell.angle_beta   90.00
_cell.angle_gamma   90.00
#
_symmetry.space_group_name_H-M   'P 1'
#
loop_
_entity.id
_entity.type
_entity.pdbx_description
1 polymer ?
#
loop_
_entity_poly.entity_id
_entity_poly.type
_entity_poly.pdbx_seq_one_letter_code
_entity_poly.pdbx_strand_id
1 'polypeptide(L)'
;MASKLLLIPVFIVDLIAFSLAVAAEQRRSTATIIQDKEKEYNYCQYDSDIATGYGVGAFLFLMVSQAIVMAVTRCFCCGKSLGPSSSRAWAIILFITCWVFFIIAEMCLLAGSVRNAYHTKYRTIFSENPPSCQTVRKGVFGAGAAFVFFNTIVSLFYYICYAKAGDGFLPYGPGGSREAAVGLATYK
;
A
#
# COMPACT_ATOMS: atom_id res chain seq x y z
N MET A 1 25.51 8.01 1.42
CA MET A 1 25.17 6.57 1.57
C MET A 1 23.67 6.48 1.81
N ALA A 2 22.88 6.07 0.81
CA ALA A 2 21.49 5.69 1.03
C ALA A 2 21.44 4.72 2.20
N SER A 3 20.81 5.09 3.32
CA SER A 3 20.93 4.34 4.56
C SER A 3 20.30 2.96 4.37
N LYS A 4 21.13 1.95 4.05
CA LYS A 4 20.73 0.54 3.92
C LYS A 4 20.00 0.06 5.18
N LEU A 5 20.33 0.68 6.31
CA LEU A 5 19.71 0.46 7.62
C LEU A 5 18.21 0.73 7.65
N LEU A 6 17.68 1.61 6.79
CA LEU A 6 16.24 1.92 6.71
C LEU A 6 15.51 1.12 5.63
N LEU A 7 16.19 0.77 4.54
CA LEU A 7 15.57 -0.03 3.46
C LEU A 7 15.25 -1.46 3.90
N ILE A 8 16.13 -2.07 4.71
CA ILE A 8 15.95 -3.45 5.19
C ILE A 8 14.66 -3.59 6.01
N PRO A 9 14.41 -2.80 7.08
CA PRO A 9 13.19 -2.94 7.87
C PRO A 9 11.93 -2.58 7.08
N VAL A 10 11.96 -1.54 6.24
CA VAL A 10 10.82 -1.17 5.38
C VAL A 10 10.48 -2.30 4.41
N PHE A 11 11.49 -2.92 3.79
CA PHE A 11 11.29 -4.06 2.90
C PHE A 11 10.72 -5.28 3.64
N ILE A 12 11.17 -5.56 4.87
CA ILE A 12 10.62 -6.65 5.68
C ILE A 12 9.15 -6.39 6.00
N VAL A 13 8.80 -5.15 6.40
CA VAL A 13 7.41 -4.76 6.68
C VAL A 13 6.53 -4.91 5.44
N ASP A 14 7.01 -4.47 4.28
CA ASP A 14 6.31 -4.61 3.01
C ASP A 14 6.12 -6.08 2.60
N LEU A 15 7.13 -6.92 2.83
CA LEU A 15 7.01 -8.37 2.60
C LEU A 15 5.96 -9.00 3.52
N ILE A 16 5.90 -8.60 4.78
CA ILE A 16 4.87 -9.05 5.71
C ILE A 16 3.49 -8.60 5.22
N ALA A 17 3.34 -7.34 4.82
CA ALA A 17 2.08 -6.82 4.28
C ALA A 17 1.63 -7.60 3.04
N PHE A 18 2.56 -7.87 2.11
CA PHE A 18 2.29 -8.67 0.91
C PHE A 18 1.87 -10.10 1.28
N SER A 19 2.58 -10.74 2.21
CA SER A 19 2.29 -12.09 2.68
C SER A 19 0.89 -12.19 3.30
N LEU A 20 0.54 -11.21 4.13
CA LEU A 20 -0.77 -11.11 4.76
C LEU A 20 -1.88 -10.87 3.73
N ALA A 21 -1.63 -10.04 2.70
CA ALA A 21 -2.59 -9.82 1.62
C ALA A 21 -2.85 -11.10 0.80
N VAL A 22 -1.79 -11.87 0.49
CA VAL A 22 -1.92 -13.16 -0.19
C VAL A 22 -2.63 -14.18 0.70
N ALA A 23 -2.28 -14.23 1.99
CA ALA A 23 -2.96 -15.09 2.96
C ALA A 23 -4.45 -14.76 3.08
N ALA A 24 -4.81 -13.46 3.04
CA ALA A 24 -6.21 -13.02 3.03
C ALA A 24 -6.97 -13.51 1.78
N GLU A 25 -6.36 -13.48 0.60
CA GLU A 25 -6.99 -14.03 -0.62
C GLU A 25 -7.11 -15.56 -0.56
N GLN A 26 -6.10 -16.27 -0.06
CA GLN A 26 -6.11 -17.73 0.05
C GLN A 26 -7.10 -18.23 1.10
N ARG A 27 -7.24 -17.52 2.23
CA ARG A 27 -8.12 -17.88 3.36
C ARG A 27 -9.48 -17.21 3.31
N ARG A 28 -9.85 -16.64 2.16
CA ARG A 28 -11.14 -15.96 1.96
C ARG A 28 -12.30 -16.81 2.46
N SER A 29 -13.25 -16.19 3.17
CA SER A 29 -14.47 -16.85 3.63
C SER A 29 -15.26 -17.36 2.41
N THR A 30 -15.39 -18.68 2.33
CA THR A 30 -16.27 -19.36 1.39
C THR A 30 -17.58 -19.65 2.13
N ALA A 31 -18.70 -19.43 1.45
CA ALA A 31 -20.00 -19.79 1.97
C ALA A 31 -20.32 -21.21 1.51
N THR A 32 -20.65 -22.10 2.44
CA THR A 32 -21.22 -23.41 2.14
C THR A 32 -22.72 -23.36 2.37
N ILE A 33 -23.50 -23.94 1.47
CA ILE A 33 -24.96 -24.07 1.64
C ILE A 33 -25.18 -25.33 2.48
N ILE A 34 -25.68 -25.17 3.70
CA ILE A 34 -26.08 -26.28 4.54
C ILE A 34 -27.60 -26.39 4.53
N GLN A 35 -28.09 -27.61 4.28
CA GLN A 35 -29.50 -27.93 4.42
C GLN A 35 -29.79 -28.27 5.89
N ASP A 36 -30.86 -27.71 6.44
CA ASP A 36 -31.30 -28.07 7.78
C ASP A 36 -31.74 -29.55 7.84
N LYS A 37 -31.64 -30.17 9.02
CA LYS A 37 -31.99 -31.59 9.24
C LYS A 37 -33.46 -31.89 8.89
N GLU A 38 -34.32 -30.87 8.91
CA GLU A 38 -35.74 -30.97 8.57
C GLU A 38 -36.06 -30.57 7.11
N LYS A 39 -35.04 -30.26 6.28
CA LYS A 39 -35.15 -29.89 4.84
C LYS A 39 -36.02 -28.68 4.52
N GLU A 40 -36.37 -27.88 5.51
CA GLU A 40 -37.35 -26.80 5.34
C GLU A 40 -36.70 -25.49 4.84
N TYR A 41 -35.41 -25.26 5.15
CA TYR A 41 -34.68 -24.06 4.74
C TYR A 41 -33.20 -24.35 4.42
N ASN A 42 -32.65 -23.67 3.41
CA ASN A 42 -31.22 -23.64 3.13
C ASN A 42 -30.62 -22.39 3.78
N TYR A 43 -29.54 -22.52 4.56
CA TYR A 43 -28.80 -21.36 5.07
C TYR A 43 -27.33 -21.41 4.67
N CYS A 44 -26.74 -20.24 4.39
CA CYS A 44 -25.32 -20.13 4.13
C CYS A 44 -24.57 -20.18 5.47
N GLN A 45 -23.69 -21.16 5.65
CA GLN A 45 -22.68 -21.15 6.71
C GLN A 45 -21.43 -20.46 6.15
N TYR A 46 -21.03 -19.36 6.77
CA TYR A 46 -19.79 -18.65 6.44
C TYR A 46 -18.70 -19.10 7.41
N ASP A 47 -17.51 -19.39 6.86
CA ASP A 47 -16.34 -19.71 7.65
C ASP A 47 -15.79 -18.44 8.36
N SER A 48 -15.05 -18.64 9.44
CA SER A 48 -14.56 -17.59 10.35
C SER A 48 -13.83 -16.46 9.60
N ASP A 49 -13.95 -15.23 10.12
CA ASP A 49 -13.43 -13.97 9.56
C ASP A 49 -11.90 -13.81 9.65
N ILE A 50 -11.16 -14.91 9.63
CA ILE A 50 -9.70 -14.96 9.66
C ILE A 50 -9.09 -14.16 8.49
N ALA A 51 -9.70 -14.21 7.31
CA ALA A 51 -9.28 -13.40 6.15
C ALA A 51 -9.40 -11.89 6.39
N THR A 52 -10.39 -11.45 7.16
CA THR A 52 -10.53 -10.03 7.54
C THR A 52 -9.34 -9.61 8.41
N GLY A 53 -8.95 -10.44 9.37
CA GLY A 53 -7.78 -10.19 10.22
C GLY A 53 -6.49 -10.02 9.40
N TYR A 54 -6.24 -10.91 8.44
CA TYR A 54 -5.09 -10.80 7.55
C TYR A 54 -5.16 -9.57 6.63
N GLY A 55 -6.34 -9.25 6.09
CA GLY A 55 -6.55 -8.06 5.27
C GLY A 55 -6.30 -6.74 6.01
N VAL A 56 -6.82 -6.62 7.24
CA VAL A 56 -6.58 -5.46 8.12
C VAL A 56 -5.11 -5.41 8.55
N GLY A 57 -4.50 -6.56 8.84
CA GLY A 57 -3.07 -6.64 9.13
C GLY A 57 -2.23 -6.10 7.98
N ALA A 58 -2.49 -6.57 6.76
CA ALA A 58 -1.80 -6.11 5.55
C ALA A 58 -1.92 -4.58 5.36
N PHE A 59 -3.14 -4.05 5.53
CA PHE A 59 -3.43 -2.61 5.50
C PHE A 59 -2.58 -1.83 6.51
N LEU A 60 -2.56 -2.26 7.78
CA LEU A 60 -1.80 -1.56 8.83
C LEU A 60 -0.29 -1.60 8.57
N PHE A 61 0.26 -2.74 8.17
CA PHE A 61 1.70 -2.83 7.88
C PHE A 61 2.10 -1.98 6.67
N LEU A 62 1.29 -1.95 5.60
CA LEU A 62 1.55 -1.11 4.44
C LEU A 62 1.49 0.39 4.81
N MET A 63 0.52 0.79 5.61
CA MET A 63 0.40 2.16 6.12
C MET A 63 1.63 2.56 6.94
N VAL A 64 2.11 1.69 7.83
CA VAL A 64 3.32 1.94 8.64
C VAL A 64 4.54 2.09 7.73
N SER A 65 4.71 1.21 6.75
CA SER A 65 5.82 1.29 5.79
C SER A 65 5.82 2.62 5.03
N GLN A 66 4.67 3.01 4.48
CA GLN A 66 4.50 4.28 3.76
C GLN A 66 4.82 5.47 4.69
N ALA A 67 4.33 5.46 5.93
CA ALA A 67 4.58 6.52 6.89
C ALA A 67 6.08 6.67 7.22
N ILE A 68 6.80 5.56 7.40
CA ILE A 68 8.25 5.57 7.64
C ILE A 68 9.00 6.20 6.46
N VAL A 69 8.69 5.75 5.23
CA VAL A 69 9.34 6.29 4.02
C VAL A 69 9.12 7.80 3.92
N MET A 70 7.88 8.27 4.17
CA MET A 70 7.54 9.69 4.09
C MET A 70 8.18 10.53 5.20
N ALA A 71 8.26 10.00 6.42
CA ALA A 71 8.94 10.66 7.54
C ALA A 71 10.44 10.85 7.27
N VAL A 72 11.09 9.82 6.70
CA VAL A 72 12.52 9.85 6.37
C VAL A 72 12.79 10.81 5.22
N THR A 73 11.96 10.82 4.18
CA THR A 73 12.13 11.72 3.04
C THR A 73 11.66 13.15 3.29
N ARG A 74 11.09 13.40 4.49
CA ARG A 74 10.53 14.67 4.94
C ARG A 74 9.54 15.27 3.95
N CYS A 75 8.67 14.42 3.37
CA CYS A 75 7.61 14.76 2.43
C CYS A 75 7.98 15.99 1.58
N PHE A 76 8.74 15.86 0.48
CA PHE A 76 9.25 16.92 -0.43
C PHE A 76 8.97 18.42 -0.12
N CYS A 77 7.73 18.80 0.20
CA CYS A 77 7.29 20.01 0.94
C CYS A 77 8.14 20.47 2.14
N CYS A 78 8.74 19.59 2.95
CA CYS A 78 9.53 19.98 4.14
C CYS A 78 11.05 19.72 4.01
N GLY A 79 11.50 19.36 2.80
CA GLY A 79 12.90 19.04 2.51
C GLY A 79 13.70 20.21 1.94
N LYS A 80 15.04 20.09 1.93
CA LYS A 80 15.92 21.01 1.20
C LYS A 80 15.62 20.93 -0.31
N SER A 81 15.63 22.08 -0.99
CA SER A 81 15.41 22.15 -2.44
C SER A 81 16.40 21.24 -3.16
N LEU A 82 15.89 20.18 -3.79
CA LEU A 82 16.70 19.27 -4.60
C LEU A 82 17.31 20.06 -5.75
N GLY A 83 18.63 19.97 -5.89
CA GLY A 83 19.37 20.69 -6.93
C GLY A 83 18.82 20.41 -8.33
N PRO A 84 19.02 21.34 -9.29
CA PRO A 84 18.50 21.21 -10.64
C PRO A 84 19.22 20.06 -11.35
N SER A 85 18.63 18.87 -11.32
CA SER A 85 19.08 17.72 -12.09
C SER A 85 17.88 16.96 -12.62
N SER A 86 18.08 16.29 -13.77
CA SER A 86 17.13 15.33 -14.36
C SER A 86 16.53 14.39 -13.29
N SER A 87 17.34 13.96 -12.31
CA SER A 87 16.92 13.12 -11.19
C SER A 87 15.75 13.65 -10.34
N ARG A 88 15.49 14.98 -10.33
CA ARG A 88 14.37 15.58 -9.57
C ARG A 88 13.01 15.25 -10.20
N ALA A 89 12.88 15.32 -11.52
CA ALA A 89 11.63 15.00 -12.21
C ALA A 89 11.26 13.53 -12.02
N TRP A 90 12.24 12.62 -12.12
CA TRP A 90 12.03 11.20 -11.86
C TRP A 90 11.67 10.92 -10.39
N ALA A 91 12.28 11.61 -9.43
CA ALA A 91 11.94 11.44 -8.02
C ALA A 91 10.50 11.89 -7.71
N ILE A 92 10.01 12.97 -8.33
CA ILE A 92 8.62 13.44 -8.21
C ILE A 92 7.65 12.45 -8.87
N ILE A 93 7.97 11.96 -10.07
CA ILE A 93 7.13 10.96 -10.76
C ILE A 93 7.03 9.69 -9.92
N LEU A 94 8.16 9.16 -9.43
CA LEU A 94 8.18 7.96 -8.58
C LEU A 94 7.41 8.16 -7.27
N PHE A 95 7.47 9.36 -6.69
CA PHE A 95 6.69 9.71 -5.51
C PHE A 95 5.18 9.68 -5.79
N ILE A 96 4.72 10.33 -6.86
CA ILE A 96 3.30 10.32 -7.24
C ILE A 96 2.84 8.88 -7.52
N THR A 97 3.62 8.12 -8.28
CA THR A 97 3.30 6.71 -8.59
C THR A 97 3.23 5.85 -7.33
N CYS A 98 4.13 6.05 -6.37
CA CYS A 98 4.10 5.37 -5.07
C CYS A 98 2.80 5.70 -4.32
N TRP A 99 2.41 6.97 -4.24
CA TRP A 99 1.15 7.36 -3.60
C TRP A 99 -0.09 6.75 -4.26
N VAL A 100 -0.11 6.71 -5.60
CA VAL A 100 -1.22 6.10 -6.34
C VAL A 100 -1.33 4.61 -6.02
N PHE A 101 -0.22 3.87 -6.07
CA PHE A 101 -0.22 2.44 -5.75
C PHE A 101 -0.60 2.16 -4.30
N PHE A 102 -0.08 2.97 -3.36
CA PHE A 102 -0.44 2.91 -1.95
C PHE A 102 -1.95 3.08 -1.74
N ILE A 103 -2.55 4.15 -2.28
CA ILE A 103 -4.00 4.41 -2.11
C ILE A 103 -4.84 3.29 -2.72
N ILE A 104 -4.47 2.79 -3.90
CA ILE A 104 -5.22 1.69 -4.53
C ILE A 104 -5.11 0.41 -3.68
N ALA A 105 -3.91 0.07 -3.19
CA ALA A 105 -3.71 -1.09 -2.32
C ALA A 105 -4.55 -1.00 -1.04
N GLU A 106 -4.49 0.13 -0.35
CA GLU A 106 -5.24 0.39 0.88
C GLU A 106 -6.75 0.29 0.66
N MET A 107 -7.26 0.88 -0.43
CA MET A 107 -8.68 0.81 -0.78
C MET A 107 -9.11 -0.64 -1.08
N CYS A 108 -8.29 -1.41 -1.79
CA CYS A 108 -8.57 -2.83 -2.05
C CYS A 108 -8.58 -3.67 -0.76
N LEU A 109 -7.58 -3.48 0.12
CA LEU A 109 -7.47 -4.23 1.38
C LEU A 109 -8.58 -3.86 2.36
N LEU A 110 -8.90 -2.57 2.47
CA LEU A 110 -9.97 -2.09 3.34
C LEU A 110 -11.34 -2.53 2.81
N ALA A 111 -11.62 -2.33 1.52
CA ALA A 111 -12.90 -2.76 0.93
C ALA A 111 -13.07 -4.28 0.98
N GLY A 112 -12.00 -5.03 0.74
CA GLY A 112 -11.98 -6.49 0.88
C GLY A 112 -12.31 -6.92 2.31
N SER A 113 -11.63 -6.33 3.31
CA SER A 113 -11.82 -6.65 4.72
C SER A 113 -13.21 -6.28 5.21
N VAL A 114 -13.67 -5.07 4.88
CA VAL A 114 -15.00 -4.56 5.27
C VAL A 114 -16.10 -5.44 4.68
N ARG A 115 -16.06 -5.73 3.38
CA ARG A 115 -17.06 -6.62 2.76
C ARG A 115 -16.99 -8.03 3.35
N ASN A 116 -15.80 -8.55 3.64
CA ASN A 116 -15.66 -9.87 4.24
C ASN A 116 -16.27 -9.93 5.66
N ALA A 117 -16.10 -8.87 6.46
CA ALA A 117 -16.67 -8.77 7.80
C ALA A 117 -18.19 -8.54 7.82
N TYR A 118 -18.72 -7.74 6.89
CA TYR A 118 -20.16 -7.50 6.81
C TYR A 118 -20.93 -8.78 6.49
N HIS A 119 -20.42 -9.62 5.58
CA HIS A 119 -21.06 -10.87 5.21
C HIS A 119 -21.03 -11.93 6.32
N THR A 120 -20.05 -11.87 7.24
CA THR A 120 -20.00 -12.79 8.39
C THR A 120 -20.85 -12.32 9.58
N LYS A 121 -20.95 -10.99 9.82
CA LYS A 121 -21.69 -10.45 10.98
C LYS A 121 -23.19 -10.25 10.77
N TYR A 122 -23.65 -9.83 9.60
CA TYR A 122 -25.05 -9.47 9.37
C TYR A 122 -25.77 -10.57 8.61
N ARG A 123 -26.29 -11.55 9.37
CA ARG A 123 -27.00 -12.72 8.88
C ARG A 123 -28.42 -12.34 8.46
N THR A 124 -28.64 -12.04 7.18
CA THR A 124 -30.00 -12.01 6.62
C THR A 124 -30.48 -13.46 6.49
N ILE A 125 -31.38 -13.88 7.38
CA ILE A 125 -32.14 -15.13 7.25
C ILE A 125 -32.93 -15.00 5.94
N PHE A 126 -32.61 -15.85 4.96
CA PHE A 126 -33.12 -15.75 3.60
C PHE A 126 -34.63 -15.96 3.57
N SER A 127 -35.37 -14.93 3.15
CA SER A 127 -36.78 -15.01 2.76
C SER A 127 -36.89 -15.26 1.25
N GLU A 128 -37.66 -16.28 0.91
CA GLU A 128 -38.35 -16.66 -0.35
C GLU A 128 -37.66 -16.59 -1.74
N ASN A 129 -36.51 -15.96 -1.93
CA ASN A 129 -35.75 -16.06 -3.19
C ASN A 129 -34.26 -15.77 -2.93
N PRO A 130 -33.40 -16.78 -2.71
CA PRO A 130 -32.00 -16.51 -2.36
C PRO A 130 -31.19 -16.13 -3.61
N PRO A 131 -30.68 -14.88 -3.74
CA PRO A 131 -29.50 -14.67 -4.56
C PRO A 131 -28.37 -15.53 -3.99
N SER A 132 -27.54 -16.11 -4.87
CA SER A 132 -26.38 -16.94 -4.51
C SER A 132 -25.59 -16.34 -3.33
N CYS A 133 -25.15 -17.17 -2.37
CA CYS A 133 -24.43 -16.72 -1.18
C CYS A 133 -23.33 -15.72 -1.57
N GLN A 134 -23.48 -14.45 -1.18
CA GLN A 134 -22.54 -13.40 -1.58
C GLN A 134 -21.22 -13.59 -0.84
N THR A 135 -20.13 -13.64 -1.59
CA THR A 135 -18.76 -13.69 -1.09
C THR A 135 -17.94 -12.60 -1.79
N VAL A 136 -16.92 -12.05 -1.12
CA VAL A 136 -16.08 -10.95 -1.64
C VAL A 136 -15.46 -11.31 -3.00
N ARG A 137 -15.87 -10.74 -4.14
CA ARG A 137 -15.40 -11.15 -5.49
C ARG A 137 -13.92 -11.57 -5.57
N LYS A 138 -13.64 -12.67 -6.28
CA LYS A 138 -12.27 -13.22 -6.43
C LYS A 138 -11.33 -12.14 -6.96
N GLY A 139 -10.17 -11.99 -6.29
CA GLY A 139 -9.13 -11.07 -6.69
C GLY A 139 -9.17 -9.68 -6.06
N VAL A 140 -10.06 -9.35 -5.11
CA VAL A 140 -9.98 -8.04 -4.41
C VAL A 140 -8.76 -7.98 -3.50
N PHE A 141 -8.51 -9.02 -2.69
CA PHE A 141 -7.28 -9.10 -1.89
C PHE A 141 -6.07 -9.38 -2.77
N GLY A 142 -6.24 -10.17 -3.85
CA GLY A 142 -5.21 -10.39 -4.86
C GLY A 142 -4.76 -9.11 -5.58
N ALA A 143 -5.70 -8.23 -5.95
CA ALA A 143 -5.37 -6.91 -6.49
C ALA A 143 -4.64 -6.05 -5.45
N GLY A 144 -5.10 -6.06 -4.19
CA GLY A 144 -4.40 -5.42 -3.08
C GLY A 144 -2.95 -5.90 -2.95
N ALA A 145 -2.72 -7.22 -3.00
CA ALA A 145 -1.39 -7.81 -2.96
C ALA A 145 -0.52 -7.38 -4.16
N ALA A 146 -1.07 -7.31 -5.37
CA ALA A 146 -0.35 -6.85 -6.55
C ALA A 146 0.09 -5.38 -6.41
N PHE A 147 -0.80 -4.50 -5.93
CA PHE A 147 -0.46 -3.10 -5.71
C PHE A 147 0.50 -2.90 -4.53
N VAL A 148 0.43 -3.72 -3.47
CA VAL A 148 1.46 -3.76 -2.42
C VAL A 148 2.83 -4.07 -3.03
N PHE A 149 2.93 -5.13 -3.84
CA PHE A 149 4.18 -5.52 -4.49
C PHE A 149 4.75 -4.41 -5.40
N PHE A 150 3.91 -3.79 -6.23
CA PHE A 150 4.34 -2.67 -7.05
C PHE A 150 4.72 -1.44 -6.21
N ASN A 151 3.99 -1.16 -5.13
CA ASN A 151 4.34 -0.08 -4.22
C ASN A 151 5.72 -0.28 -3.59
N THR A 152 6.05 -1.49 -3.13
CA THR A 152 7.37 -1.84 -2.58
C THR A 152 8.50 -1.62 -3.58
N ILE A 153 8.29 -1.99 -4.85
CA ILE A 153 9.29 -1.78 -5.89
C ILE A 153 9.49 -0.28 -6.14
N VAL A 154 8.40 0.47 -6.31
CA VAL A 154 8.45 1.91 -6.61
C VAL A 154 9.01 2.69 -5.42
N SER A 155 8.64 2.34 -4.18
CA SER A 155 9.14 2.98 -2.96
C SER A 155 10.65 2.80 -2.79
N LEU A 156 11.18 1.62 -3.15
CA LEU A 156 12.62 1.35 -3.18
C LEU A 156 13.35 2.24 -4.20
N PHE A 157 12.85 2.29 -5.45
CA PHE A 157 13.44 3.15 -6.49
C PHE A 157 13.36 4.63 -6.10
N TYR A 158 12.21 5.05 -5.56
CA TYR A 158 11.99 6.38 -5.04
C TYR A 158 13.05 6.75 -3.98
N TYR A 159 13.26 5.90 -2.97
CA TYR A 159 14.24 6.14 -1.93
C TYR A 159 15.68 6.20 -2.47
N ILE A 160 16.03 5.33 -3.42
CA ILE A 160 17.37 5.34 -4.05
C ILE A 160 17.59 6.66 -4.81
N CYS A 161 16.61 7.10 -5.61
CA CYS A 161 16.67 8.36 -6.34
C CYS A 161 16.74 9.56 -5.39
N TYR A 162 15.96 9.54 -4.30
CA TYR A 162 15.99 10.57 -3.27
C TYR A 162 17.37 10.65 -2.58
N ALA A 163 17.91 9.52 -2.15
CA ALA A 163 19.21 9.47 -1.49
C ALA A 163 20.36 9.95 -2.40
N LYS A 164 20.34 9.58 -3.70
CA LYS A 164 21.31 10.07 -4.68
C LYS A 164 21.23 11.59 -4.87
N ALA A 165 20.02 12.14 -4.88
CA ALA A 165 19.82 13.58 -5.01
C ALA A 165 20.22 14.34 -3.72
N GLY A 166 20.16 13.71 -2.55
CA GLY A 166 20.64 14.26 -1.28
C GLY A 166 22.16 14.22 -1.10
N ASP A 167 22.83 13.15 -1.55
CA ASP A 167 24.29 12.99 -1.49
C ASP A 167 25.05 13.96 -2.44
N GLY A 168 24.37 14.53 -3.45
CA GLY A 168 24.93 15.56 -4.33
C GLY A 168 25.20 16.91 -3.65
N PHE A 169 24.80 17.07 -2.38
CA PHE A 169 25.03 18.25 -1.56
C PHE A 169 26.04 17.95 -0.44
N LEU A 170 27.24 17.46 -0.78
CA LEU A 170 28.36 17.55 0.16
C LEU A 170 28.82 19.03 0.20
N PRO A 171 28.78 19.72 1.35
CA PRO A 171 29.42 21.01 1.50
C PRO A 171 30.92 20.76 1.60
N TYR A 172 31.64 20.78 0.47
CA TYR A 172 33.08 20.89 0.51
C TYR A 172 33.44 22.36 0.75
N GLY A 173 33.79 22.69 2.00
CA GLY A 173 34.57 23.87 2.34
C GLY A 173 33.83 24.95 3.14
N PRO A 174 34.47 25.55 4.16
CA PRO A 174 33.97 26.75 4.82
C PRO A 174 34.13 27.93 3.85
N GLY A 175 33.03 28.45 3.31
CA GLY A 175 33.05 29.68 2.51
C GLY A 175 32.44 29.62 1.10
N GLY A 176 31.37 28.84 0.88
CA GLY A 176 30.74 28.73 -0.45
C GLY A 176 29.22 28.86 -0.41
N SER A 177 28.69 30.03 -0.08
CA SER A 177 27.28 30.38 -0.34
C SER A 177 27.07 30.50 -1.86
N ARG A 178 26.56 29.45 -2.50
CA ARG A 178 25.88 29.58 -3.78
C ARG A 178 24.39 29.42 -3.54
N GLU A 179 23.75 30.57 -3.36
CA GLU A 179 22.33 30.73 -3.56
C GLU A 179 21.93 30.14 -4.91
N ALA A 180 20.72 29.60 -4.96
CA ALA A 180 20.12 29.07 -6.17
C ALA A 180 19.95 30.22 -7.19
N ALA A 181 20.94 30.43 -8.05
CA ALA A 181 20.83 31.29 -9.20
C ALA A 181 19.85 30.61 -10.19
N VAL A 182 18.58 30.95 -10.07
CA VAL A 182 17.60 30.83 -11.15
C VAL A 182 18.14 31.69 -12.29
N GLY A 183 18.60 31.04 -13.36
CA GLY A 183 19.11 31.71 -14.55
C GLY A 183 18.01 32.53 -15.21
N LEU A 184 17.96 33.83 -14.91
CA LEU A 184 17.35 34.84 -15.77
C LEU A 184 18.37 35.16 -16.86
N ALA A 185 18.13 34.62 -18.06
CA ALA A 185 18.86 34.98 -19.25
C ALA A 185 18.69 36.49 -19.51
N THR A 186 19.80 37.23 -19.50
CA THR A 186 19.82 38.62 -19.96
C THR A 186 19.71 38.61 -21.49
N TYR A 187 18.58 39.07 -22.02
CA TYR A 187 18.47 39.47 -23.42
C TYR A 187 19.29 40.74 -23.61
N LYS A 188 20.19 40.72 -24.60
CA LYS A 188 20.95 41.89 -25.07
C LYS A 188 20.30 42.39 -26.36
#